data_AF-A0A2V0NME9-F1
#
_entry.id   AF-A0A2V0NME9-F1
#
_cell.length_a   1.000
_cell.length_b   1.000
_cell.length_c   1.000
_cell.angle_alpha   90.00
_cell.angle_beta   90.00
_cell.angle_gamma   90.00
#
_symmetry.space_group_name_H-M   'P 1'
#
loop_
_entity.id
_entity.type
_entity.pdbx_description
1 polymer ?
#
loop_
_entity_poly.entity_id
_entity_poly.type
_entity_poly.pdbx_seq_one_letter_code
_entity_poly.pdbx_strand_id
1 'polypeptide(L)'
;MLISKTEVPAFIQRDDMMDQLYRWALIEAAEAGLRNFGMPMKVQATYYQETMWGFDVEIIKEGVKMADLGINFDSNIVLKHEWVGRDAEGFPQMEGNADEISGKYIEIWKVNPEKVDEDTRSTIRAFCTGLVTALNKYYAFGSVFAEDI
;
A
#
# COMPACT_ATOMS: atom_id res chain seq x y z
N MET A 1 0.71 13.00 8.76
CA MET A 1 0.51 12.12 9.94
C MET A 1 0.47 10.67 9.49
N LEU A 2 1.32 9.81 10.02
CA LEU A 2 1.29 8.37 9.71
C LEU A 2 0.01 7.76 10.29
N ILE A 3 -0.75 7.05 9.46
CA ILE A 3 -1.97 6.33 9.85
C ILE A 3 -1.64 4.86 10.13
N SER A 4 -0.96 4.21 9.19
CA SER A 4 -0.63 2.80 9.27
C SER A 4 0.67 2.51 8.53
N LYS A 5 1.36 1.45 8.96
CA LYS A 5 2.60 0.95 8.38
C LYS A 5 2.59 -0.58 8.44
N THR A 6 2.84 -1.22 7.30
CA THR A 6 2.84 -2.70 7.19
C THR A 6 4.09 -3.17 6.47
N GLU A 7 4.72 -4.22 6.97
CA GLU A 7 5.90 -4.82 6.35
C GLU A 7 5.53 -5.59 5.09
N VAL A 8 6.36 -5.46 4.05
CA VAL A 8 6.18 -6.16 2.78
C VAL A 8 7.29 -7.20 2.64
N PRO A 9 6.98 -8.51 2.57
CA PRO A 9 8.00 -9.54 2.49
C PRO A 9 8.94 -9.36 1.29
N ALA A 10 10.21 -9.75 1.44
CA ALA A 10 11.24 -9.50 0.41
C ALA A 10 10.99 -10.24 -0.92
N PHE A 11 10.22 -11.33 -0.92
CA PHE A 11 9.90 -12.06 -2.15
C PHE A 11 8.74 -11.44 -2.96
N ILE A 12 8.00 -10.47 -2.39
CA ILE A 12 6.89 -9.80 -3.07
C ILE A 12 7.42 -8.81 -4.12
N GLN A 13 6.91 -8.92 -5.35
CA GLN A 13 7.24 -8.01 -6.45
C GLN A 13 6.60 -6.64 -6.21
N ARG A 14 7.43 -5.61 -5.97
CA ARG A 14 6.97 -4.27 -5.58
C ARG A 14 6.16 -3.58 -6.67
N ASP A 15 6.66 -3.65 -7.91
CA ASP A 15 6.05 -2.99 -9.06
C ASP A 15 4.67 -3.57 -9.38
N ASP A 16 4.56 -4.90 -9.40
CA ASP A 16 3.28 -5.59 -9.64
C ASP A 16 2.28 -5.34 -8.51
N MET A 17 2.72 -5.44 -7.25
CA MET A 17 1.84 -5.16 -6.11
C MET A 17 1.30 -3.72 -6.17
N MET A 18 2.15 -2.73 -6.46
CA MET A 18 1.73 -1.33 -6.50
C MET A 18 0.81 -1.04 -7.69
N ASP A 19 1.10 -1.60 -8.86
CA ASP A 19 0.22 -1.49 -10.04
C ASP A 19 -1.17 -2.06 -9.76
N GLN A 20 -1.23 -3.24 -9.14
CA GLN A 20 -2.51 -3.85 -8.78
C GLN A 20 -3.26 -3.04 -7.72
N LEU A 21 -2.59 -2.57 -6.66
CA LEU A 21 -3.21 -1.72 -5.64
C LEU A 21 -3.71 -0.38 -6.21
N TYR A 22 -2.95 0.23 -7.13
CA TYR A 22 -3.37 1.45 -7.80
C TYR A 22 -4.62 1.22 -8.67
N ARG A 23 -4.66 0.14 -9.46
CA ARG A 23 -5.85 -0.23 -10.25
C ARG A 23 -7.06 -0.51 -9.36
N TRP A 24 -6.85 -1.21 -8.25
CA TRP A 24 -7.88 -1.42 -7.24
C TRP A 24 -8.40 -0.08 -6.70
N ALA A 25 -7.52 0.87 -6.38
CA ALA A 25 -7.91 2.19 -5.90
C ALA A 25 -8.66 3.00 -6.97
N LEU A 26 -8.29 2.91 -8.24
CA LEU A 26 -9.05 3.53 -9.33
C LEU A 26 -10.51 3.02 -9.36
N ILE A 27 -10.70 1.71 -9.26
CA ILE A 27 -12.02 1.08 -9.32
C ILE A 27 -12.82 1.38 -8.04
N GLU A 28 -12.27 1.03 -6.87
CA GLU A 28 -13.02 1.06 -5.62
C GLU A 28 -13.15 2.47 -5.04
N ALA A 29 -12.15 3.34 -5.24
CA ALA A 29 -12.13 4.69 -4.70
C ALA A 29 -12.45 5.76 -5.75
N ALA A 30 -11.73 5.83 -6.88
CA ALA A 30 -11.96 6.91 -7.85
C ALA A 30 -13.34 6.80 -8.53
N GLU A 31 -13.72 5.61 -9.00
CA GLU A 31 -15.01 5.38 -9.67
C GLU A 31 -16.15 5.15 -8.68
N ALA A 32 -15.89 4.42 -7.59
CA ALA A 32 -16.93 3.95 -6.67
C ALA A 32 -16.84 4.50 -5.24
N GLY A 33 -15.96 5.45 -4.96
CA GLY A 33 -15.66 5.91 -3.59
C GLY A 33 -16.87 6.41 -2.81
N LEU A 34 -17.81 7.10 -3.46
CA LEU A 34 -19.05 7.54 -2.79
C LEU A 34 -19.87 6.33 -2.31
N ARG A 35 -19.99 5.29 -3.13
CA ARG A 35 -20.75 4.08 -2.82
C ARG A 35 -20.02 3.21 -1.79
N ASN A 36 -18.72 3.03 -1.95
CA ASN A 36 -17.93 2.07 -1.19
C ASN A 36 -17.40 2.64 0.13
N PHE A 37 -17.08 3.94 0.16
CA PHE A 37 -16.41 4.58 1.29
C PHE A 37 -17.16 5.81 1.82
N GLY A 38 -18.25 6.23 1.17
CA GLY A 38 -19.14 7.29 1.65
C GLY A 38 -18.82 8.69 1.16
N MET A 39 -17.73 8.90 0.42
CA MET A 39 -17.40 10.20 -0.19
C MET A 39 -16.74 10.04 -1.56
N PRO A 40 -16.96 10.97 -2.51
CA PRO A 40 -16.20 11.02 -3.75
C PRO A 40 -14.69 11.13 -3.49
N MET A 41 -13.92 10.40 -4.29
CA MET A 41 -12.46 10.39 -4.20
C MET A 41 -11.83 10.60 -5.57
N LYS A 42 -10.59 11.11 -5.61
CA LYS A 42 -9.73 11.02 -6.78
C LYS A 42 -8.47 10.27 -6.39
N VAL A 43 -7.91 9.52 -7.34
CA VAL A 43 -6.69 8.75 -7.14
C VAL A 43 -5.67 9.15 -8.20
N GLN A 44 -4.41 9.34 -7.78
CA GLN A 44 -3.31 9.72 -8.67
C GLN A 44 -2.07 8.91 -8.32
N ALA A 45 -1.42 8.32 -9.32
CA ALA A 45 -0.16 7.58 -9.10
C ALA A 45 0.97 8.52 -8.67
N THR A 46 1.80 8.07 -7.74
CA THR A 46 3.04 8.73 -7.34
C THR A 46 4.23 7.92 -7.83
N TYR A 47 5.27 8.62 -8.27
CA TYR A 47 6.45 8.01 -8.87
C TYR A 47 7.70 8.40 -8.08
N TYR A 48 8.60 7.44 -7.92
CA TYR A 48 9.94 7.64 -7.38
C TYR A 48 10.94 7.08 -8.40
N GLN A 49 11.83 7.93 -8.91
CA GLN A 49 12.84 7.54 -9.92
C GLN A 49 12.23 6.82 -11.14
N GLU A 50 11.14 7.36 -11.69
CA GLU A 50 10.40 6.81 -12.85
C GLU A 50 9.63 5.50 -12.60
N THR A 51 9.74 4.91 -11.40
CA THR A 51 8.95 3.75 -10.98
C THR A 51 7.74 4.19 -10.17
N MET A 52 6.59 3.55 -10.41
CA MET A 52 5.39 3.78 -9.61
C MET A 52 5.62 3.30 -8.17
N TRP A 53 5.62 4.25 -7.24
CA TRP A 53 6.03 4.04 -5.86
C TRP A 53 4.87 4.04 -4.87
N GLY A 54 3.71 4.50 -5.35
CA GLY A 54 2.54 4.72 -4.54
C GLY A 54 1.41 5.35 -5.33
N PHE A 55 0.43 5.86 -4.59
CA PHE A 55 -0.63 6.71 -5.10
C PHE A 55 -1.19 7.59 -3.99
N ASP A 56 -1.71 8.74 -4.38
CA ASP A 56 -2.42 9.67 -3.51
C ASP A 56 -3.93 9.56 -3.74
N VAL A 57 -4.70 9.73 -2.65
CA VAL A 57 -6.16 9.72 -2.64
C VAL A 57 -6.67 11.03 -2.04
N GLU A 58 -7.35 11.81 -2.88
CA GLU A 58 -8.04 13.05 -2.49
C GLU A 58 -9.49 12.72 -2.11
N ILE A 59 -9.91 13.04 -0.88
CA ILE A 59 -11.30 12.89 -0.42
C ILE A 59 -12.02 14.23 -0.56
N ILE A 60 -13.17 14.22 -1.24
CA ILE A 60 -13.89 15.43 -1.62
C ILE A 60 -15.28 15.43 -0.99
N LYS A 61 -15.69 16.56 -0.41
CA LYS A 61 -17.05 16.80 0.10
C LYS A 61 -17.55 18.12 -0.48
N GLU A 62 -18.69 18.09 -1.15
CA GLU A 62 -19.32 19.30 -1.74
C GLU A 62 -18.38 20.11 -2.67
N GLY A 63 -17.50 19.42 -3.40
CA GLY A 63 -16.52 20.06 -4.29
C GLY A 63 -15.29 20.63 -3.58
N VAL A 64 -15.22 20.52 -2.25
CA VAL A 64 -14.09 20.94 -1.43
C VAL A 64 -13.26 19.72 -1.04
N LYS A 65 -11.93 19.87 -1.12
CA LYS A 65 -10.99 18.85 -0.65
C LYS A 65 -10.98 18.81 0.88
N MET A 66 -11.24 17.63 1.45
CA MET A 66 -11.31 17.42 2.90
C MET A 66 -10.06 16.76 3.46
N ALA A 67 -9.48 15.83 2.71
CA ALA A 67 -8.29 15.10 3.12
C ALA A 67 -7.48 14.60 1.93
N ASP A 68 -6.17 14.50 2.14
CA ASP A 68 -5.24 13.85 1.23
C ASP A 68 -4.61 12.66 1.97
N LEU A 69 -4.69 11.48 1.36
CA LEU A 69 -4.01 10.28 1.81
C LEU A 69 -2.90 9.93 0.83
N GLY A 70 -1.71 9.64 1.32
CA GLY A 70 -0.61 9.11 0.52
C GLY A 70 -0.33 7.66 0.89
N ILE A 71 -0.37 6.77 -0.09
CA ILE A 71 -0.08 5.35 0.06
C ILE A 71 1.21 5.10 -0.71
N ASN A 72 2.33 4.91 -0.01
CA ASN A 72 3.64 4.81 -0.65
C ASN A 72 4.49 3.74 0.03
N PHE A 73 5.42 3.15 -0.70
CA PHE A 73 6.52 2.42 -0.07
C PHE A 73 7.44 3.38 0.70
N ASP A 74 8.02 2.90 1.79
CA ASP A 74 9.04 3.65 2.52
C ASP A 74 10.43 3.57 1.86
N SER A 75 11.37 4.37 2.32
CA SER A 75 12.74 4.39 1.78
C SER A 75 13.65 3.29 2.35
N ASN A 76 13.11 2.34 3.12
CA ASN A 76 13.93 1.32 3.78
C ASN A 76 14.22 0.16 2.84
N ILE A 77 15.41 -0.42 2.99
CA ILE A 77 15.88 -1.56 2.20
C ILE A 77 15.63 -2.85 2.99
N VAL A 78 15.19 -3.89 2.29
CA VAL A 78 15.16 -5.27 2.78
C VAL A 78 16.14 -6.12 1.98
N LEU A 79 16.91 -6.95 2.68
CA LEU A 79 17.84 -7.89 2.06
C LEU A 79 17.11 -9.19 1.75
N LYS A 80 17.22 -9.62 0.49
CA LYS A 80 16.75 -10.94 0.04
C LYS A 80 17.98 -11.82 -0.19
N HIS A 81 18.14 -12.83 0.66
CA HIS A 81 19.17 -13.84 0.50
C HIS A 81 18.67 -14.98 -0.40
N GLU A 82 19.54 -15.47 -1.27
CA GLU A 82 19.23 -16.55 -2.20
C GLU A 82 18.90 -17.87 -1.49
N TRP A 83 19.69 -18.26 -0.47
CA TRP A 83 19.49 -19.53 0.25
C TRP A 83 19.86 -19.43 1.72
N VAL A 84 19.34 -20.37 2.52
CA VAL A 84 19.72 -20.55 3.92
C VAL A 84 20.61 -21.80 4.00
N GLY A 85 21.91 -21.58 4.25
CA GLY A 85 22.90 -22.62 4.52
C GLY A 85 22.88 -23.07 5.98
N ARG A 86 23.88 -23.88 6.35
CA ARG A 86 24.11 -24.31 7.73
C ARG A 86 25.54 -23.99 8.13
N ASP A 87 25.71 -23.36 9.28
CA ASP A 87 27.05 -23.12 9.83
C ASP A 87 27.71 -24.41 10.36
N ALA A 88 28.93 -24.29 10.86
CA ALA A 88 29.72 -25.41 11.39
C ALA A 88 29.07 -26.13 12.58
N GLU A 89 28.08 -25.50 13.24
CA GLU A 89 27.33 -26.02 14.38
C GLU A 89 25.94 -26.51 13.97
N GLY A 90 25.59 -26.38 12.69
CA GLY A 90 24.32 -26.81 12.10
C GLY A 90 23.20 -25.78 12.23
N PHE A 91 23.47 -24.56 12.69
CA PHE A 91 22.50 -23.48 12.76
C PHE A 91 22.28 -22.83 11.39
N PRO A 92 21.07 -22.29 11.12
CA PRO A 92 20.77 -21.63 9.86
C PRO A 92 21.66 -20.40 9.68
N GLN A 93 22.41 -20.34 8.58
CA GLN A 93 23.22 -19.19 8.20
C GLN A 93 22.77 -18.68 6.83
N MET A 94 22.59 -17.37 6.68
CA MET A 94 22.22 -16.79 5.39
C MET A 94 23.44 -16.78 4.47
N GLU A 95 23.32 -17.40 3.29
CA GLU A 95 24.40 -17.56 2.30
C GLU A 95 23.90 -17.19 0.88
N GLY A 96 24.85 -16.93 -0.03
CA GLY A 96 24.57 -16.53 -1.41
C GLY A 96 24.60 -15.01 -1.64
N ASN A 97 24.26 -14.59 -2.85
CA ASN A 97 24.14 -13.16 -3.17
C ASN A 97 22.94 -12.57 -2.42
N ALA A 98 23.09 -11.35 -1.91
CA ALA A 98 22.03 -10.61 -1.24
C ALA A 98 21.54 -9.50 -2.18
N ASP A 99 20.26 -9.56 -2.53
CA ASP A 99 19.62 -8.49 -3.30
C ASP A 99 19.06 -7.44 -2.35
N GLU A 100 19.38 -6.18 -2.60
CA GLU A 100 18.80 -5.03 -1.90
C GLU A 100 17.49 -4.64 -2.57
N ILE A 101 16.38 -4.75 -1.83
CA ILE A 101 15.05 -4.41 -2.30
C ILE A 101 14.55 -3.19 -1.52
N SER A 102 14.32 -2.09 -2.23
CA SER A 102 13.71 -0.88 -1.66
C SER A 102 12.22 -1.08 -1.35
N GLY A 103 11.68 -0.34 -0.38
CA GLY A 103 10.28 -0.45 0.03
C GLY A 103 10.04 -1.61 0.97
N LYS A 104 10.71 -1.59 2.13
CA LYS A 104 10.50 -2.60 3.18
C LYS A 104 9.07 -2.53 3.74
N TYR A 105 8.49 -1.33 3.80
CA TYR A 105 7.14 -1.15 4.31
C TYR A 105 6.27 -0.38 3.32
N ILE A 106 4.97 -0.65 3.36
CA ILE A 106 3.94 0.22 2.80
C ILE A 106 3.39 1.11 3.91
N GLU A 107 3.30 2.40 3.66
CA GLU A 107 2.86 3.39 4.62
C GLU A 107 1.64 4.16 4.09
N ILE A 108 0.67 4.37 4.98
CA ILE A 108 -0.50 5.20 4.74
C ILE A 108 -0.33 6.48 5.55
N TRP A 109 -0.27 7.61 4.86
CA TRP A 109 -0.10 8.92 5.44
C TRP A 109 -1.32 9.79 5.20
N LYS A 110 -1.75 10.56 6.19
CA LYS A 110 -2.54 11.76 5.96
C LYS A 110 -1.60 12.91 5.63
N VAL A 111 -1.67 13.43 4.41
CA VAL A 111 -0.70 14.41 3.89
C VAL A 111 -1.09 15.83 4.27
N ASN A 112 -2.38 16.16 4.27
CA ASN A 112 -2.84 17.50 4.66
C ASN A 112 -2.85 17.68 6.19
N PRO A 113 -2.54 18.88 6.71
CA PRO A 113 -2.48 19.15 8.16
C PRO A 113 -3.86 19.40 8.81
N GLU A 114 -4.91 19.60 8.00
CA GLU A 114 -6.23 20.01 8.48
C GLU A 114 -6.91 18.93 9.33
N LYS A 115 -7.71 19.35 10.30
CA LYS A 115 -8.54 18.42 11.06
C LYS A 115 -9.66 17.90 10.17
N VAL A 116 -9.92 16.60 10.27
CA VAL A 116 -11.03 15.95 9.58
C VAL A 116 -12.25 15.86 10.49
N ASP A 117 -13.43 16.10 9.90
CA ASP A 117 -14.72 15.86 10.56
C ASP A 117 -14.95 14.34 10.75
N GLU A 118 -16.02 13.98 11.46
CA GLU A 118 -16.31 12.56 11.75
C GLU A 118 -16.68 11.78 10.49
N ASP A 119 -17.40 12.40 9.55
CA ASP A 119 -17.75 11.78 8.27
C ASP A 119 -16.48 11.42 7.48
N THR A 120 -15.56 12.37 7.31
CA THR A 120 -14.29 12.17 6.60
C THR A 120 -13.43 11.15 7.31
N ARG A 121 -13.44 11.14 8.65
CA ARG A 121 -12.73 10.12 9.43
C ARG A 121 -13.30 8.72 9.19
N SER A 122 -14.62 8.58 9.12
CA SER A 122 -15.29 7.33 8.80
C SER A 122 -14.89 6.85 7.40
N THR A 123 -14.91 7.75 6.42
CA THR A 123 -14.44 7.50 5.04
C THR A 123 -12.99 7.01 5.01
N ILE A 124 -12.07 7.69 5.70
CA ILE A 124 -10.65 7.29 5.76
C ILE A 124 -10.51 5.87 6.34
N ARG A 125 -11.25 5.56 7.42
CA ARG A 125 -11.22 4.22 8.03
C ARG A 125 -11.76 3.15 7.10
N ALA A 126 -12.87 3.42 6.41
CA ALA A 126 -13.46 2.50 5.43
C ALA A 126 -12.49 2.22 4.29
N PHE A 127 -11.87 3.27 3.73
CA PHE A 127 -10.85 3.14 2.71
C PHE A 127 -9.64 2.31 3.18
N CYS A 128 -9.10 2.61 4.37
CA CYS A 128 -7.97 1.85 4.93
C CYS A 128 -8.32 0.37 5.14
N THR A 129 -9.56 0.07 5.55
CA THR A 129 -10.04 -1.31 5.72
C THR A 129 -10.13 -2.04 4.37
N GLY A 130 -10.64 -1.38 3.34
CA GLY A 130 -10.65 -1.90 1.97
C GLY A 130 -9.23 -2.17 1.45
N LEU A 131 -8.32 -1.23 1.67
CA LEU A 131 -6.93 -1.34 1.23
C LEU A 131 -6.20 -2.49 1.91
N VAL A 132 -6.37 -2.67 3.22
CA VAL A 132 -5.81 -3.82 3.96
C VAL A 132 -6.38 -5.13 3.43
N THR A 133 -7.66 -5.17 3.06
CA THR A 133 -8.27 -6.37 2.46
C THR A 133 -7.66 -6.68 1.10
N ALA A 134 -7.49 -5.68 0.24
CA ALA A 134 -6.82 -5.84 -1.06
C ALA A 134 -5.37 -6.32 -0.92
N LEU A 135 -4.63 -5.76 0.04
CA LEU A 135 -3.26 -6.15 0.35
C LEU A 135 -3.17 -7.60 0.83
N ASN A 136 -4.08 -8.02 1.71
CA ASN A 136 -4.14 -9.41 2.18
C ASN A 136 -4.46 -10.39 1.03
N LYS A 137 -5.36 -10.03 0.11
CA LYS A 137 -5.64 -10.84 -1.09
C LYS A 137 -4.41 -10.99 -1.97
N TYR A 138 -3.66 -9.90 -2.15
CA TYR A 138 -2.41 -9.95 -2.90
C TYR A 138 -1.39 -10.87 -2.22
N TYR A 139 -1.23 -10.81 -0.91
CA TYR A 139 -0.34 -11.71 -0.18
C TYR A 139 -0.77 -13.18 -0.24
N ALA A 140 -2.07 -13.45 -0.24
CA ALA A 140 -2.59 -14.82 -0.30
C ALA A 140 -2.53 -15.42 -1.71
N PHE A 141 -2.85 -14.63 -2.74
CA PHE A 141 -3.15 -15.15 -4.09
C PHE A 141 -2.32 -14.52 -5.21
N GLY A 142 -1.44 -13.56 -4.91
CA GLY A 142 -0.70 -12.78 -5.92
C GLY A 142 -1.58 -11.82 -6.71
N SER A 143 -2.84 -11.61 -6.31
CA SER A 143 -3.71 -10.61 -6.92
C SER A 143 -4.68 -9.96 -5.93
N VAL A 144 -4.84 -8.64 -6.05
CA VAL A 144 -5.83 -7.87 -5.26
C VAL A 144 -7.28 -8.17 -5.69
N PHE A 145 -7.46 -8.73 -6.89
CA PHE A 145 -8.77 -9.04 -7.49
C PHE A 145 -9.18 -10.50 -7.31
N ALA A 146 -8.40 -11.30 -6.57
CA ALA A 146 -8.78 -12.66 -6.25
C ALA A 146 -10.13 -12.66 -5.48
N GLU A 147 -11.05 -13.51 -5.94
CA GLU A 147 -12.27 -13.86 -5.21
C GLU A 147 -11.98 -15.10 -4.37
N ASP A 148 -12.39 -15.09 -3.09
CA ASP A 148 -12.28 -16.28 -2.24
C ASP A 148 -13.18 -17.37 -2.85
N ILE A 149 -12.58 -18.48 -3.27
CA ILE A 149 -13.28 -19.66 -3.83
C ILE A 149 -14.06 -20.39 -2.72
#